data_AF-A0A2D5K9R5-F1
#
_entry.id   AF-A0A2D5K9R5-F1
#
_cell.length_a   1.000
_cell.length_b   1.000
_cell.length_c   1.000
_cell.angle_alpha   90.00
_cell.angle_beta   90.00
_cell.angle_gamma   90.00
#
_symmetry.space_group_name_H-M   'P 1'
#
loop_
_entity.id
_entity.type
_entity.pdbx_description
1 polymer ?
#
loop_
_entity_poly.entity_id
_entity_poly.type
_entity_poly.pdbx_seq_one_letter_code
_entity_poly.pdbx_strand_id
1 'polypeptide(L)'
;MNKVKYSLFISNAILISILMLNLSVNAQNISINDGGVAPDSSAMLDISSTDKGVLIPRMTAAERLAIVNPANSLLVYQTDGTEGIYIYNNSSNLWQRLSFDSNYDLATVLASGNDANNDTILNLNALAIGQNTPPVSTIQIDSFIVVQGKPFNGFRWFGFNTYYDGVSTNPTYIYDGEAALLGKGNNRLVLGFWNSGVSGSMLSNDASSSIALENNRVVVDGELNDFNIDLRGIVTVDSLSIDGNYGLPKNVGAVNQFLKINNSGDLDWSSTLWRENGTDIFYSSGNVGINNNNPTVHLDLQGNFRLSDGTEGTGKVLVSDANGNASWESNSIYNSITNLNNSSVNPTTTWQTVGPVLTINKVHANSVIEVNVNTSATVSSFGTATAVQFEIRVNGVSSTIDSKAIIRNGLNNHDMIAMMAVFENLPTGSHTVQVYVRSVGGSSTGVLLDSGGFGGAIITKETF
;
A
#
# COMPACT_ATOMS: atom_id res chain seq x y z
N MET A 1 -89.74 -6.29 109.81
CA MET A 1 -88.54 -5.49 109.48
C MET A 1 -87.42 -6.27 108.78
N ASN A 2 -87.06 -7.49 109.18
CA ASN A 2 -85.76 -8.09 108.82
C ASN A 2 -85.44 -8.24 107.32
N LYS A 3 -86.42 -8.53 106.45
CA LYS A 3 -86.18 -8.74 104.99
C LYS A 3 -85.42 -7.60 104.30
N VAL A 4 -85.66 -6.34 104.69
CA VAL A 4 -85.01 -5.17 104.06
C VAL A 4 -83.51 -5.12 104.35
N LYS A 5 -83.08 -5.49 105.57
CA LYS A 5 -81.65 -5.49 105.93
C LYS A 5 -80.85 -6.52 105.14
N TYR A 6 -81.42 -7.71 104.88
CA TYR A 6 -80.76 -8.73 104.06
C TYR A 6 -80.62 -8.29 102.60
N SER A 7 -81.64 -7.64 102.02
CA SER A 7 -81.58 -7.13 100.64
C SER A 7 -80.44 -6.13 100.42
N LEU A 8 -80.25 -5.18 101.35
CA LEU A 8 -79.16 -4.20 101.25
C LEU A 8 -77.77 -4.84 101.43
N PHE A 9 -77.65 -5.81 102.34
CA PHE A 9 -76.41 -6.57 102.54
C PHE A 9 -76.01 -7.37 101.29
N ILE A 10 -76.98 -8.02 100.65
CA ILE A 10 -76.76 -8.80 99.41
C ILE A 10 -76.35 -7.86 98.27
N SER A 11 -77.01 -6.71 98.10
CA SER A 11 -76.67 -5.75 97.04
C SER A 11 -75.25 -5.20 97.16
N ASN A 12 -74.82 -4.83 98.38
CA ASN A 12 -73.46 -4.33 98.62
C ASN A 12 -72.40 -5.44 98.48
N ALA A 13 -72.71 -6.68 98.89
CA ALA A 13 -71.82 -7.82 98.69
C ALA A 13 -71.58 -8.09 97.19
N ILE A 14 -72.65 -8.10 96.37
CA ILE A 14 -72.56 -8.28 94.92
C ILE A 14 -71.72 -7.17 94.27
N LEU A 15 -71.91 -5.90 94.67
CA LEU A 15 -71.12 -4.79 94.12
C LEU A 15 -69.62 -4.91 94.45
N ILE A 16 -69.29 -5.34 95.68
CA ILE A 16 -67.91 -5.60 96.09
C ILE A 16 -67.32 -6.79 95.30
N SER A 17 -68.07 -7.87 95.11
CA SER A 17 -67.64 -9.01 94.27
C SER A 17 -67.39 -8.60 92.81
N ILE A 18 -68.19 -7.69 92.25
CA ILE A 18 -68.01 -7.20 90.87
C ILE A 18 -66.76 -6.31 90.75
N LEU A 19 -66.44 -5.47 91.74
CA LEU A 19 -65.19 -4.70 91.74
C LEU A 19 -63.93 -5.61 91.85
N MET A 20 -64.02 -6.72 92.57
CA MET A 20 -62.90 -7.67 92.74
C MET A 20 -62.64 -8.55 91.50
N LEU A 21 -63.59 -8.64 90.55
CA LEU A 21 -63.52 -9.56 89.41
C LEU A 21 -62.59 -9.13 88.25
N ASN A 22 -61.85 -8.02 88.38
CA ASN A 22 -60.99 -7.48 87.31
C ASN A 22 -59.49 -7.36 87.70
N LEU A 23 -59.06 -7.92 88.83
CA LEU A 23 -57.65 -7.98 89.22
C LEU A 23 -56.95 -9.20 88.61
N SER A 24 -56.76 -9.16 87.29
CA SER A 24 -55.87 -10.08 86.57
C SER A 24 -54.40 -9.77 86.91
N VAL A 25 -53.94 -10.23 88.06
CA VAL A 25 -52.52 -10.20 88.42
C VAL A 25 -51.79 -11.20 87.52
N ASN A 26 -51.21 -10.70 86.42
CA ASN A 26 -50.29 -11.48 85.61
C ASN A 26 -49.17 -12.00 86.50
N ALA A 27 -48.90 -13.31 86.44
CA ALA A 27 -47.80 -13.92 87.18
C ALA A 27 -46.49 -13.27 86.72
N GLN A 28 -45.82 -12.58 87.65
CA GLN A 28 -44.50 -12.01 87.40
C GLN A 28 -43.47 -13.13 87.48
N ASN A 29 -42.49 -13.07 86.58
CA ASN A 29 -41.25 -13.80 86.68
C ASN A 29 -40.57 -13.52 88.03
N ILE A 30 -39.91 -14.54 88.60
CA ILE A 30 -39.28 -14.43 89.92
C ILE A 30 -37.89 -13.83 89.74
N SER A 31 -37.58 -12.73 90.44
CA SER A 31 -36.19 -12.27 90.59
C SER A 31 -35.70 -12.46 92.01
N ILE A 32 -34.44 -12.88 92.16
CA ILE A 32 -33.72 -12.90 93.44
C ILE A 32 -32.44 -12.09 93.24
N ASN A 33 -32.49 -10.79 93.55
CA ASN A 33 -31.37 -9.89 93.39
C ASN A 33 -31.23 -8.89 94.56
N ASP A 34 -30.05 -8.27 94.64
CA ASP A 34 -29.66 -7.28 95.65
C ASP A 34 -29.98 -5.82 95.23
N GLY A 35 -30.07 -5.54 93.93
CA GLY A 35 -30.27 -4.20 93.37
C GLY A 35 -31.73 -3.72 93.20
N GLY A 36 -32.73 -4.56 93.47
CA GLY A 36 -34.15 -4.26 93.20
C GLY A 36 -34.52 -4.23 91.71
N VAL A 37 -33.73 -4.88 90.86
CA VAL A 37 -33.89 -4.87 89.39
C VAL A 37 -35.08 -5.75 88.99
N ALA A 38 -35.80 -5.34 87.94
CA ALA A 38 -36.87 -6.15 87.36
C ALA A 38 -36.28 -7.38 86.63
N PRO A 39 -36.84 -8.58 86.81
CA PRO A 39 -36.33 -9.80 86.18
C PRO A 39 -36.41 -9.75 84.65
N ASP A 40 -35.41 -10.32 83.98
CA ASP A 40 -35.37 -10.39 82.51
C ASP A 40 -36.63 -11.08 81.94
N SER A 41 -37.19 -10.51 80.87
CA SER A 41 -38.47 -10.95 80.30
C SER A 41 -38.43 -12.34 79.64
N SER A 42 -37.24 -12.90 79.40
CA SER A 42 -37.04 -14.28 78.96
C SER A 42 -36.86 -15.28 80.11
N ALA A 43 -36.59 -14.81 81.34
CA ALA A 43 -36.34 -15.65 82.51
C ALA A 43 -37.63 -15.87 83.33
N MET A 44 -37.91 -17.13 83.68
CA MET A 44 -38.95 -17.49 84.67
C MET A 44 -38.43 -17.33 86.11
N LEU A 45 -37.14 -17.57 86.30
CA LEU A 45 -36.38 -17.33 87.53
C LEU A 45 -35.07 -16.64 87.13
N ASP A 46 -34.89 -15.42 87.59
CA ASP A 46 -33.72 -14.58 87.40
C ASP A 46 -32.98 -14.43 88.74
N ILE A 47 -31.66 -14.54 88.74
CA ILE A 47 -30.83 -14.50 89.94
C ILE A 47 -29.55 -13.74 89.61
N SER A 48 -29.46 -12.49 90.08
CA SER A 48 -28.26 -11.65 89.93
C SER A 48 -27.74 -11.22 91.29
N SER A 49 -26.48 -11.52 91.58
CA SER A 49 -25.78 -11.02 92.76
C SER A 49 -24.30 -10.82 92.44
N THR A 50 -23.67 -9.87 93.12
CA THR A 50 -22.24 -9.56 92.94
C THR A 50 -21.30 -10.41 93.80
N ASP A 51 -21.81 -11.09 94.83
CA ASP A 51 -21.03 -11.87 95.81
C ASP A 51 -21.53 -13.31 96.04
N LYS A 52 -22.66 -13.71 95.45
CA LYS A 52 -23.32 -15.02 95.67
C LYS A 52 -23.67 -15.73 94.36
N GLY A 53 -23.75 -17.06 94.43
CA GLY A 53 -24.17 -17.92 93.32
C GLY A 53 -25.21 -18.97 93.74
N VAL A 54 -25.68 -19.76 92.78
CA VAL A 54 -26.73 -20.77 92.99
C VAL A 54 -26.11 -22.14 93.29
N LEU A 55 -26.46 -22.74 94.43
CA LEU A 55 -26.18 -24.15 94.70
C LEU A 55 -27.31 -25.01 94.15
N ILE A 56 -27.08 -25.59 92.96
CA ILE A 56 -27.89 -26.68 92.39
C ILE A 56 -27.79 -27.95 93.26
N PRO A 57 -28.71 -28.93 93.13
CA PRO A 57 -28.69 -30.16 93.92
C PRO A 57 -27.32 -30.86 93.86
N ARG A 58 -26.73 -31.08 95.04
CA ARG A 58 -25.43 -31.73 95.23
C ARG A 58 -25.65 -33.19 95.65
N MET A 59 -25.03 -34.14 94.97
CA MET A 59 -25.25 -35.57 95.16
C MET A 59 -24.08 -36.42 94.65
N THR A 60 -24.02 -37.69 95.03
CA THR A 60 -23.06 -38.67 94.49
C THR A 60 -23.41 -39.09 93.06
N ALA A 61 -22.44 -39.71 92.38
CA ALA A 61 -22.61 -40.34 91.07
C ALA A 61 -23.71 -41.43 91.11
N ALA A 62 -23.79 -42.18 92.21
CA ALA A 62 -24.82 -43.20 92.41
C ALA A 62 -26.22 -42.58 92.51
N GLU A 63 -26.38 -41.52 93.30
CA GLU A 63 -27.65 -40.80 93.43
C GLU A 63 -28.07 -40.11 92.12
N ARG A 64 -27.14 -39.48 91.40
CA ARG A 64 -27.39 -38.89 90.06
C ARG A 64 -27.86 -39.94 89.06
N LEU A 65 -27.26 -41.13 89.05
CA LEU A 65 -27.64 -42.24 88.17
C LEU A 65 -28.93 -42.95 88.62
N ALA A 66 -29.36 -42.78 89.88
CA ALA A 66 -30.63 -43.28 90.40
C ALA A 66 -31.84 -42.37 90.10
N ILE A 67 -31.63 -41.18 89.52
CA ILE A 67 -32.74 -40.32 89.07
C ILE A 67 -33.45 -41.02 87.90
N VAL A 68 -34.71 -41.43 88.14
CA VAL A 68 -35.58 -42.03 87.11
C VAL A 68 -36.21 -40.94 86.26
N ASN A 69 -36.15 -41.10 84.93
CA ASN A 69 -36.69 -40.16 83.94
C ASN A 69 -36.24 -38.68 84.16
N PRO A 70 -34.93 -38.39 84.23
CA PRO A 70 -34.44 -37.02 84.40
C PRO A 70 -34.88 -36.13 83.23
N ALA A 71 -35.28 -34.90 83.54
CA ALA A 71 -35.69 -33.93 82.53
C ALA A 71 -34.50 -33.52 81.66
N ASN A 72 -34.75 -33.23 80.37
CA ASN A 72 -33.73 -32.68 79.50
C ASN A 72 -33.21 -31.35 80.05
N SER A 73 -31.90 -31.13 80.01
CA SER A 73 -31.20 -30.01 80.63
C SER A 73 -31.28 -29.94 82.17
N LEU A 74 -31.65 -31.03 82.87
CA LEU A 74 -31.56 -31.09 84.33
C LEU A 74 -30.10 -30.96 84.79
N LEU A 75 -29.84 -30.01 85.69
CA LEU A 75 -28.52 -29.71 86.26
C LEU A 75 -28.38 -30.27 87.68
N VAL A 76 -27.27 -30.95 87.94
CA VAL A 76 -26.82 -31.36 89.29
C VAL A 76 -25.32 -31.16 89.44
N TYR A 77 -24.83 -31.06 90.68
CA TYR A 77 -23.40 -31.09 90.99
C TYR A 77 -23.03 -32.45 91.59
N GLN A 78 -22.09 -33.16 90.96
CA GLN A 78 -21.60 -34.44 91.48
C GLN A 78 -20.46 -34.21 92.49
N THR A 79 -20.58 -34.78 93.69
CA THR A 79 -19.65 -34.57 94.82
C THR A 79 -18.70 -35.74 95.10
N ASP A 80 -18.55 -36.67 94.16
CA ASP A 80 -17.63 -37.81 94.25
C ASP A 80 -17.16 -38.27 92.85
N GLY A 81 -16.15 -39.15 92.84
CA GLY A 81 -15.59 -39.71 91.61
C GLY A 81 -15.01 -38.63 90.69
N THR A 82 -15.67 -38.40 89.55
CA THR A 82 -15.39 -37.26 88.67
C THR A 82 -16.29 -36.10 89.05
N GLU A 83 -15.87 -35.27 90.01
CA GLU A 83 -16.65 -34.10 90.44
C GLU A 83 -16.91 -33.09 89.30
N GLY A 84 -17.99 -32.32 89.43
CA GLY A 84 -18.33 -31.24 88.52
C GLY A 84 -19.83 -31.04 88.32
N ILE A 85 -20.18 -30.06 87.48
CA ILE A 85 -21.56 -29.83 87.04
C ILE A 85 -21.89 -30.82 85.93
N TYR A 86 -23.00 -31.55 86.09
CA TYR A 86 -23.55 -32.46 85.10
C TYR A 86 -24.90 -31.98 84.61
N ILE A 87 -25.08 -32.01 83.29
CA ILE A 87 -26.34 -31.73 82.60
C ILE A 87 -26.87 -33.02 81.95
N TYR A 88 -28.14 -33.36 82.15
CA TYR A 88 -28.74 -34.50 81.47
C TYR A 88 -29.21 -34.12 80.06
N ASN A 89 -28.86 -34.96 79.07
CA ASN A 89 -29.24 -34.79 77.67
C ASN A 89 -30.09 -35.99 77.22
N ASN A 90 -31.35 -35.73 76.85
CA ASN A 90 -32.28 -36.80 76.45
C ASN A 90 -31.95 -37.41 75.08
N SER A 91 -31.23 -36.69 74.23
CA SER A 91 -30.94 -37.08 72.84
C SER A 91 -29.72 -38.00 72.74
N SER A 92 -28.84 -37.96 73.73
CA SER A 92 -27.80 -38.97 73.96
C SER A 92 -28.17 -39.98 75.06
N ASN A 93 -29.26 -39.75 75.81
CA ASN A 93 -29.66 -40.52 76.99
C ASN A 93 -28.54 -40.62 78.06
N LEU A 94 -27.77 -39.53 78.21
CA LEU A 94 -26.56 -39.48 79.03
C LEU A 94 -26.44 -38.18 79.82
N TRP A 95 -25.75 -38.26 80.96
CA TRP A 95 -25.30 -37.10 81.72
C TRP A 95 -23.95 -36.62 81.19
N GLN A 96 -23.89 -35.38 80.71
CA GLN A 96 -22.67 -34.76 80.19
C GLN A 96 -22.05 -33.86 81.28
N ARG A 97 -20.74 -33.98 81.52
CA ARG A 97 -20.01 -33.05 82.41
C ARG A 97 -19.77 -31.75 81.67
N LEU A 98 -20.12 -30.62 82.26
CA LEU A 98 -19.63 -29.31 81.80
C LEU A 98 -18.19 -29.13 82.29
N SER A 99 -17.25 -29.03 81.36
CA SER A 99 -15.83 -28.83 81.66
C SER A 99 -15.34 -27.48 81.13
N PHE A 100 -14.42 -26.87 81.87
CA PHE A 100 -13.84 -25.56 81.54
C PHE A 100 -12.34 -25.70 81.21
N ASP A 101 -11.95 -26.81 80.60
CA ASP A 101 -10.56 -27.06 80.16
C ASP A 101 -10.20 -26.10 79.01
N SER A 102 -9.40 -25.07 79.31
CA SER A 102 -8.98 -24.04 78.35
C SER A 102 -7.97 -24.52 77.29
N ASN A 103 -7.82 -25.83 77.10
CA ASN A 103 -6.78 -26.47 76.28
C ASN A 103 -7.34 -27.05 74.97
N TYR A 104 -8.01 -26.21 74.19
CA TYR A 104 -8.15 -26.42 72.74
C TYR A 104 -6.87 -25.95 72.03
N ASP A 105 -5.74 -26.57 72.35
CA ASP A 105 -4.53 -26.43 71.55
C ASP A 105 -4.74 -27.16 70.21
N LEU A 106 -4.39 -26.51 69.10
CA LEU A 106 -4.41 -27.14 67.79
C LEU A 106 -3.47 -28.36 67.75
N ALA A 107 -2.39 -28.35 68.55
CA ALA A 107 -1.44 -29.45 68.62
C ALA A 107 -2.06 -30.75 69.16
N THR A 108 -2.96 -30.71 70.16
CA THR A 108 -3.60 -31.93 70.67
C THR A 108 -4.68 -32.45 69.74
N VAL A 109 -5.43 -31.56 69.06
CA VAL A 109 -6.37 -31.95 68.01
C VAL A 109 -5.63 -32.61 66.84
N LEU A 110 -4.55 -32.01 66.36
CA LEU A 110 -3.76 -32.54 65.24
C LEU A 110 -2.99 -33.82 65.60
N ALA A 111 -2.44 -33.94 66.82
CA ALA A 111 -1.78 -35.15 67.28
C ALA A 111 -2.76 -36.33 67.47
N SER A 112 -4.05 -36.07 67.72
CA SER A 112 -5.08 -37.12 67.77
C SER A 112 -5.46 -37.68 66.38
N GLY A 113 -5.03 -37.01 65.30
CA GLY A 113 -5.24 -37.44 63.91
C GLY A 113 -4.21 -38.45 63.38
N ASN A 114 -3.38 -39.05 64.23
CA ASN A 114 -2.41 -40.05 63.82
C ASN A 114 -3.10 -41.38 63.47
N ASP A 115 -3.22 -41.68 62.17
CA ASP A 115 -3.57 -43.04 61.74
C ASP A 115 -2.42 -44.02 62.03
N ALA A 116 -2.65 -45.32 61.79
CA ALA A 116 -1.74 -46.38 62.20
C ALA A 116 -0.36 -46.38 61.49
N ASN A 117 -0.13 -45.51 60.50
CA ASN A 117 1.07 -45.50 59.66
C ASN A 117 2.08 -44.39 60.01
N ASN A 118 1.78 -43.48 60.94
CA ASN A 118 2.66 -42.38 61.39
C ASN A 118 3.05 -41.31 60.31
N ASP A 119 2.32 -41.20 59.20
CA ASP A 119 2.65 -40.24 58.13
C ASP A 119 2.46 -38.77 58.58
N THR A 120 3.58 -38.08 58.81
CA THR A 120 3.59 -36.69 59.29
C THR A 120 3.47 -35.70 58.12
N ILE A 121 2.24 -35.31 57.78
CA ILE A 121 1.91 -34.49 56.59
C ILE A 121 2.55 -33.07 56.62
N LEU A 122 2.98 -32.56 57.78
CA LEU A 122 3.70 -31.29 57.91
C LEU A 122 4.91 -31.39 58.85
N ASN A 123 6.13 -31.50 58.30
CA ASN A 123 7.37 -31.41 59.06
C ASN A 123 7.80 -29.95 59.25
N LEU A 124 7.36 -29.34 60.37
CA LEU A 124 7.49 -27.90 60.63
C LEU A 124 8.93 -27.37 60.73
N ASN A 125 9.94 -28.24 60.85
CA ASN A 125 11.36 -27.82 60.84
C ASN A 125 11.80 -27.15 59.53
N ALA A 126 11.06 -27.35 58.43
CA ALA A 126 11.33 -26.69 57.15
C ALA A 126 10.67 -25.30 57.01
N LEU A 127 9.78 -24.89 57.93
CA LEU A 127 9.01 -23.65 57.84
C LEU A 127 9.49 -22.63 58.89
N ALA A 128 10.57 -21.92 58.56
CA ALA A 128 11.22 -20.96 59.45
C ALA A 128 10.39 -19.68 59.67
N ILE A 129 9.46 -19.71 60.65
CA ILE A 129 8.75 -18.53 61.14
C ILE A 129 9.48 -17.99 62.37
N GLY A 130 9.98 -16.75 62.29
CA GLY A 130 10.54 -16.01 63.43
C GLY A 130 11.98 -16.37 63.87
N GLN A 131 12.65 -17.31 63.20
CA GLN A 131 14.05 -17.66 63.49
C GLN A 131 15.04 -16.74 62.76
N ASN A 132 16.07 -16.27 63.45
CA ASN A 132 17.09 -15.35 62.90
C ASN A 132 18.38 -16.07 62.45
N THR A 133 18.25 -17.33 62.02
CA THR A 133 19.31 -18.13 61.39
C THR A 133 18.78 -18.70 60.07
N PRO A 134 19.56 -18.66 58.96
CA PRO A 134 19.09 -19.21 57.70
C PRO A 134 18.81 -20.72 57.80
N PRO A 135 17.67 -21.24 57.30
CA PRO A 135 17.42 -22.67 57.26
C PRO A 135 18.43 -23.37 56.35
N VAL A 136 19.07 -24.42 56.87
CA VAL A 136 20.24 -25.07 56.25
C VAL A 136 19.89 -26.15 55.21
N SER A 137 18.61 -26.30 54.89
CA SER A 137 18.07 -27.31 53.97
C SER A 137 17.29 -26.67 52.83
N THR A 138 17.79 -26.82 51.60
CA THR A 138 17.04 -26.47 50.39
C THR A 138 15.96 -27.50 50.09
N ILE A 139 14.77 -27.04 49.71
CA ILE A 139 13.73 -27.89 49.14
C ILE A 139 14.17 -28.33 47.73
N GLN A 140 14.38 -29.64 47.54
CA GLN A 140 14.45 -30.26 46.22
C GLN A 140 13.07 -30.82 45.85
N ILE A 141 12.64 -30.60 44.61
CA ILE A 141 11.43 -31.19 44.03
C ILE A 141 11.84 -31.78 42.67
N ASP A 142 11.86 -33.11 42.57
CA ASP A 142 12.48 -33.83 41.44
C ASP A 142 11.48 -34.17 40.32
N SER A 143 10.42 -33.36 40.15
CA SER A 143 9.18 -33.63 39.38
C SER A 143 8.26 -34.68 40.06
N PHE A 144 6.95 -34.83 39.83
CA PHE A 144 6.03 -34.60 38.69
C PHE A 144 4.58 -34.77 39.25
N ILE A 145 3.44 -34.14 38.90
CA ILE A 145 3.03 -33.06 37.96
C ILE A 145 1.55 -32.62 38.30
N VAL A 146 0.77 -32.16 37.30
CA VAL A 146 -0.67 -31.74 37.29
C VAL A 146 -0.98 -30.31 37.79
N VAL A 147 -1.78 -29.61 36.98
CA VAL A 147 -2.26 -28.24 37.18
C VAL A 147 -3.53 -28.23 38.06
N GLN A 148 -3.52 -27.42 39.12
CA GLN A 148 -4.70 -26.67 39.55
C GLN A 148 -4.30 -25.44 40.37
N GLY A 149 -5.15 -24.41 40.38
CA GLY A 149 -4.73 -23.04 40.69
C GLY A 149 -5.35 -22.44 41.95
N LYS A 150 -4.46 -21.94 42.83
CA LYS A 150 -4.72 -20.92 43.87
C LYS A 150 -5.62 -21.35 45.07
N PRO A 151 -5.59 -20.61 46.20
CA PRO A 151 -4.96 -19.31 46.44
C PRO A 151 -3.55 -19.34 47.07
N PHE A 152 -2.53 -19.18 46.21
CA PHE A 152 -1.24 -18.59 46.62
C PHE A 152 -1.36 -17.05 46.63
N ASN A 153 -0.88 -16.41 47.70
CA ASN A 153 -0.59 -14.97 47.76
C ASN A 153 0.93 -14.71 47.76
N GLY A 154 1.62 -15.30 46.79
CA GLY A 154 3.06 -15.16 46.57
C GLY A 154 3.47 -16.09 45.43
N PHE A 155 3.97 -15.53 44.33
CA PHE A 155 4.04 -16.23 43.03
C PHE A 155 5.30 -15.76 42.29
N ARG A 156 6.03 -16.68 41.65
CA ARG A 156 7.09 -16.41 40.66
C ARG A 156 6.59 -16.92 39.31
N TRP A 157 5.51 -16.35 38.78
CA TRP A 157 5.50 -15.05 38.08
C TRP A 157 6.32 -15.06 36.80
N PHE A 158 5.64 -15.41 35.70
CA PHE A 158 5.74 -14.63 34.47
C PHE A 158 4.77 -13.45 34.61
N GLY A 159 5.17 -12.26 34.16
CA GLY A 159 4.24 -11.15 34.02
C GLY A 159 4.90 -9.86 33.55
N PHE A 160 4.07 -8.99 32.97
CA PHE A 160 4.32 -7.56 32.91
C PHE A 160 3.94 -6.98 34.28
N ASN A 161 4.73 -6.03 34.82
CA ASN A 161 4.68 -5.77 36.26
C ASN A 161 3.34 -5.17 36.72
N THR A 162 2.67 -5.93 37.59
CA THR A 162 1.25 -5.80 37.92
C THR A 162 1.08 -5.76 39.43
N TYR A 163 1.46 -4.62 40.00
CA TYR A 163 1.15 -4.31 41.38
C TYR A 163 -0.37 -4.08 41.51
N TYR A 164 -1.04 -4.90 42.33
CA TYR A 164 -2.45 -4.74 42.68
C TYR A 164 -2.52 -4.45 44.18
N ASP A 165 -2.73 -3.18 44.54
CA ASP A 165 -2.68 -2.72 45.94
C ASP A 165 -3.89 -3.14 46.79
N GLY A 166 -4.94 -3.65 46.15
CA GLY A 166 -6.17 -4.11 46.79
C GLY A 166 -7.26 -3.04 46.92
N VAL A 167 -6.99 -1.78 46.55
CA VAL A 167 -7.86 -0.63 46.79
C VAL A 167 -8.36 0.00 45.48
N SER A 168 -7.55 0.04 44.42
CA SER A 168 -7.99 0.53 43.11
C SER A 168 -8.77 -0.52 42.31
N THR A 169 -9.92 -0.14 41.75
CA THR A 169 -10.69 -0.99 40.81
C THR A 169 -10.09 -1.06 39.41
N ASN A 170 -9.05 -0.27 39.12
CA ASN A 170 -8.26 -0.35 37.88
C ASN A 170 -6.76 -0.44 38.26
N PRO A 171 -6.04 -1.52 37.92
CA PRO A 171 -4.61 -1.64 38.23
C PRO A 171 -3.78 -0.70 37.34
N THR A 172 -3.04 0.21 37.97
CA THR A 172 -2.01 1.02 37.31
C THR A 172 -0.70 0.22 37.22
N TYR A 173 -0.29 -0.10 35.99
CA TYR A 173 0.94 -0.83 35.71
C TYR A 173 2.14 0.09 35.93
N ILE A 174 3.22 -0.45 36.51
CA ILE A 174 4.53 0.21 36.70
C ILE A 174 5.59 -0.69 36.03
N TYR A 175 6.81 -0.16 35.87
CA TYR A 175 8.11 -0.82 35.61
C TYR A 175 8.65 -0.81 34.19
N ASP A 176 9.88 -0.29 34.12
CA ASP A 176 10.82 -0.38 33.01
C ASP A 176 11.47 -1.77 32.92
N GLY A 177 11.62 -2.29 31.69
CA GLY A 177 12.54 -3.38 31.31
C GLY A 177 12.23 -4.81 31.82
N GLU A 178 12.44 -5.88 31.07
CA GLU A 178 12.82 -6.05 29.65
C GLU A 178 12.19 -7.36 29.10
N ALA A 179 12.22 -7.55 27.77
CA ALA A 179 12.05 -8.81 27.02
C ALA A 179 10.97 -9.84 27.48
N ALA A 180 9.80 -9.82 26.82
CA ALA A 180 8.76 -10.84 27.00
C ALA A 180 8.78 -11.94 25.90
N LEU A 181 8.95 -13.20 26.33
CA LEU A 181 8.69 -14.40 25.51
C LEU A 181 7.19 -14.72 25.55
N LEU A 182 6.44 -14.29 24.53
CA LEU A 182 4.97 -14.30 24.53
C LEU A 182 4.33 -15.65 24.17
N GLY A 183 5.14 -16.68 23.92
CA GLY A 183 4.68 -18.07 23.86
C GLY A 183 5.25 -18.90 22.72
N LYS A 184 4.86 -20.18 22.71
CA LYS A 184 5.21 -21.16 21.67
C LYS A 184 3.96 -21.92 21.23
N GLY A 185 3.63 -21.83 19.95
CA GLY A 185 2.53 -22.55 19.31
C GLY A 185 2.91 -22.91 17.87
N ASN A 186 2.55 -24.11 17.41
CA ASN A 186 2.86 -24.61 16.06
C ASN A 186 4.32 -24.37 15.63
N ASN A 187 5.27 -24.68 16.52
CA ASN A 187 6.72 -24.50 16.38
C ASN A 187 7.23 -23.06 16.12
N ARG A 188 6.39 -22.02 16.07
CA ARG A 188 6.85 -20.63 16.10
C ARG A 188 7.14 -20.16 17.52
N LEU A 189 8.18 -19.36 17.65
CA LEU A 189 8.49 -18.53 18.81
C LEU A 189 8.01 -17.11 18.52
N VAL A 190 7.34 -16.45 19.47
CA VAL A 190 6.90 -15.06 19.34
C VAL A 190 7.62 -14.19 20.36
N LEU A 191 8.49 -13.31 19.86
CA LEU A 191 9.06 -12.19 20.61
C LEU A 191 8.24 -10.95 20.29
N GLY A 192 7.79 -10.24 21.31
CA GLY A 192 6.96 -9.05 21.14
C GLY A 192 7.05 -8.12 22.34
N PHE A 193 6.94 -6.83 22.08
CA PHE A 193 6.90 -5.79 23.10
C PHE A 193 5.53 -5.11 23.04
N TRP A 194 4.83 -5.07 24.18
CA TRP A 194 3.57 -4.35 24.29
C TRP A 194 3.88 -2.92 24.74
N ASN A 195 3.78 -1.94 23.84
CA ASN A 195 4.05 -0.54 24.15
C ASN A 195 2.84 0.33 23.79
N SER A 196 2.25 0.96 24.81
CA SER A 196 1.06 1.80 24.68
C SER A 196 1.41 3.29 24.66
N GLY A 197 1.70 3.84 23.48
CA GLY A 197 1.62 5.30 23.27
C GLY A 197 2.68 5.96 22.38
N VAL A 198 3.80 5.30 22.08
CA VAL A 198 4.86 5.83 21.19
C VAL A 198 5.48 4.73 20.34
N SER A 199 6.00 5.11 19.17
CA SER A 199 6.58 4.22 18.15
C SER A 199 7.81 3.45 18.64
N GLY A 200 7.59 2.34 19.34
CA GLY A 200 8.63 1.47 19.85
C GLY A 200 9.23 0.59 18.75
N SER A 201 10.52 0.80 18.47
CA SER A 201 11.33 -0.15 17.70
C SER A 201 11.44 -1.47 18.49
N MET A 202 11.38 -2.61 17.80
CA MET A 202 11.68 -3.94 18.39
C MET A 202 13.19 -4.18 18.60
N LEU A 203 14.02 -3.22 18.17
CA LEU A 203 15.47 -3.16 18.29
C LEU A 203 15.87 -1.92 19.09
N SER A 204 16.91 -2.00 19.92
CA SER A 204 17.49 -0.81 20.57
C SER A 204 18.07 0.16 19.53
N ASN A 205 18.16 1.44 19.90
CA ASN A 205 18.59 2.53 19.01
C ASN A 205 20.13 2.64 18.88
N ASP A 206 20.85 1.57 19.16
CA ASP A 206 22.28 1.44 18.91
C ASP A 206 22.56 1.06 17.43
N ALA A 207 23.81 1.25 17.00
CA ALA A 207 24.24 0.98 15.63
C ALA A 207 24.51 -0.51 15.34
N SER A 208 24.20 -1.42 16.27
CA SER A 208 24.56 -2.85 16.22
C SER A 208 23.35 -3.77 16.12
N SER A 209 22.17 -3.28 16.49
CA SER A 209 20.93 -4.05 16.56
C SER A 209 20.46 -4.51 15.18
N SER A 210 20.25 -5.82 15.04
CA SER A 210 19.83 -6.46 13.78
C SER A 210 18.95 -7.69 14.06
N ILE A 211 17.96 -7.92 13.18
CA ILE A 211 17.14 -9.15 13.21
C ILE A 211 17.66 -10.09 12.12
N ALA A 212 18.49 -11.07 12.50
CA ALA A 212 18.94 -12.12 11.59
C ALA A 212 17.84 -13.19 11.44
N LEU A 213 17.32 -13.36 10.21
CA LEU A 213 16.20 -14.26 9.90
C LEU A 213 16.58 -15.35 8.88
N GLU A 214 17.54 -16.21 9.24
CA GLU A 214 17.88 -17.36 8.42
C GLU A 214 16.65 -18.24 8.18
N ASN A 215 16.24 -18.39 6.92
CA ASN A 215 15.12 -19.21 6.47
C ASN A 215 13.74 -18.87 7.09
N ASN A 216 13.58 -17.70 7.71
CA ASN A 216 12.35 -17.31 8.43
C ASN A 216 11.52 -16.26 7.65
N ARG A 217 10.25 -16.55 7.41
CA ARG A 217 9.31 -15.63 6.75
C ARG A 217 8.71 -14.65 7.77
N VAL A 218 9.00 -13.36 7.61
CA VAL A 218 8.19 -12.29 8.22
C VAL A 218 6.84 -12.24 7.51
N VAL A 219 5.77 -12.13 8.28
CA VAL A 219 4.41 -11.85 7.78
C VAL A 219 3.88 -10.69 8.59
N VAL A 220 3.39 -9.64 7.91
CA VAL A 220 2.77 -8.46 8.52
C VAL A 220 1.40 -8.30 7.88
N ASP A 221 0.39 -8.91 8.50
CA ASP A 221 -1.00 -8.84 8.04
C ASP A 221 -1.62 -7.54 8.60
N GLY A 222 -1.58 -6.47 7.80
CA GLY A 222 -2.14 -5.17 8.16
C GLY A 222 -3.63 -5.06 7.87
N GLU A 223 -4.44 -4.65 8.85
CA GLU A 223 -5.89 -4.41 8.68
C GLU A 223 -6.22 -3.09 7.95
N LEU A 224 -5.21 -2.27 7.64
CA LEU A 224 -5.34 -0.97 6.97
C LEU A 224 -4.33 -0.83 5.83
N ASN A 225 -4.70 -0.09 4.79
CA ASN A 225 -4.00 -0.04 3.50
C ASN A 225 -2.61 0.66 3.53
N ASP A 226 -2.24 1.30 4.64
CA ASP A 226 -1.16 2.30 4.70
C ASP A 226 0.14 1.78 5.36
N PHE A 227 0.47 0.49 5.17
CA PHE A 227 1.72 -0.09 5.68
C PHE A 227 2.95 0.38 4.88
N ASN A 228 3.90 1.01 5.57
CA ASN A 228 5.13 1.55 4.98
C ASN A 228 6.37 0.93 5.66
N ILE A 229 7.38 0.54 4.87
CA ILE A 229 8.68 0.08 5.36
C ILE A 229 9.75 1.14 5.09
N ASP A 230 10.14 1.87 6.13
CA ASP A 230 11.10 2.97 6.08
C ASP A 230 12.56 2.43 6.07
N LEU A 231 13.08 2.09 4.88
CA LEU A 231 14.46 1.60 4.72
C LEU A 231 15.45 2.75 4.48
N ARG A 232 16.55 2.79 5.25
CA ARG A 232 17.56 3.85 5.19
C ARG A 232 18.97 3.27 5.03
N GLY A 233 19.75 3.82 4.10
CA GLY A 233 21.10 3.36 3.77
C GLY A 233 21.13 2.46 2.53
N ILE A 234 22.10 1.54 2.46
CA ILE A 234 22.21 0.56 1.37
C ILE A 234 21.36 -0.65 1.71
N VAL A 235 20.44 -1.01 0.80
CA VAL A 235 19.60 -2.21 0.91
C VAL A 235 19.97 -3.18 -0.20
N THR A 236 20.37 -4.40 0.17
CA THR A 236 20.59 -5.50 -0.77
C THR A 236 19.38 -6.43 -0.73
N VAL A 237 18.71 -6.62 -1.88
CA VAL A 237 17.53 -7.48 -2.00
C VAL A 237 17.76 -8.50 -3.11
N ASP A 238 17.69 -9.79 -2.79
CA ASP A 238 17.85 -10.90 -3.75
C ASP A 238 16.62 -11.04 -4.68
N SER A 239 15.43 -10.89 -4.11
CA SER A 239 14.19 -10.72 -4.88
C SER A 239 13.13 -9.96 -4.09
N LEU A 240 12.43 -9.07 -4.79
CA LEU A 240 11.27 -8.32 -4.28
C LEU A 240 10.06 -8.67 -5.15
N SER A 241 8.97 -9.09 -4.51
CA SER A 241 7.66 -9.27 -5.13
C SER A 241 6.67 -8.36 -4.42
N ILE A 242 6.20 -7.34 -5.13
CA ILE A 242 5.04 -6.53 -4.72
C ILE A 242 3.82 -7.23 -5.32
N ASP A 243 2.69 -7.26 -4.59
CA ASP A 243 1.52 -8.01 -5.06
C ASP A 243 0.91 -7.34 -6.31
N GLY A 244 0.63 -8.15 -7.33
CA GLY A 244 0.36 -7.70 -8.71
C GLY A 244 1.61 -7.52 -9.60
N ASN A 245 2.13 -8.64 -10.14
CA ASN A 245 3.11 -8.82 -11.24
C ASN A 245 4.44 -8.03 -11.30
N TYR A 246 4.63 -6.95 -10.54
CA TYR A 246 5.83 -6.11 -10.63
C TYR A 246 6.95 -6.58 -9.68
N GLY A 247 7.49 -7.77 -9.96
CA GLY A 247 8.72 -8.26 -9.34
C GLY A 247 9.97 -7.76 -10.06
N LEU A 248 11.04 -7.45 -9.32
CA LEU A 248 12.35 -7.16 -9.93
C LEU A 248 13.02 -8.48 -10.42
N PRO A 249 13.73 -8.49 -11.56
CA PRO A 249 14.49 -9.66 -12.00
C PRO A 249 15.56 -10.06 -10.98
N LYS A 250 15.70 -11.37 -10.73
CA LYS A 250 16.66 -11.94 -9.76
C LYS A 250 18.13 -11.78 -10.17
N ASN A 251 18.40 -11.56 -11.44
CA ASN A 251 19.74 -11.38 -11.98
C ASN A 251 20.02 -9.89 -12.19
N VAL A 252 21.28 -9.47 -12.02
CA VAL A 252 21.74 -8.15 -12.47
C VAL A 252 21.79 -8.15 -14.01
N GLY A 253 21.28 -7.10 -14.64
CA GLY A 253 21.32 -6.95 -16.09
C GLY A 253 22.74 -6.85 -16.64
N ALA A 254 22.96 -7.42 -17.82
CA ALA A 254 24.23 -7.30 -18.54
C ALA A 254 24.43 -5.88 -19.08
N VAL A 255 25.67 -5.55 -19.49
CA VAL A 255 25.98 -4.27 -20.14
C VAL A 255 25.08 -4.08 -21.38
N ASN A 256 24.50 -2.90 -21.53
CA ASN A 256 23.50 -2.53 -22.54
C ASN A 256 22.13 -3.25 -22.41
N GLN A 257 21.84 -3.91 -21.29
CA GLN A 257 20.47 -4.24 -20.93
C GLN A 257 19.83 -3.13 -20.08
N PHE A 258 18.52 -2.98 -20.22
CA PHE A 258 17.68 -2.12 -19.41
C PHE A 258 16.38 -2.87 -19.07
N LEU A 259 15.60 -2.32 -18.14
CA LEU A 259 14.47 -2.99 -17.51
C LEU A 259 13.17 -2.63 -18.26
N LYS A 260 12.41 -3.64 -18.75
CA LYS A 260 11.14 -3.42 -19.49
C LYS A 260 10.05 -4.41 -19.07
N ILE A 261 8.79 -4.04 -19.28
CA ILE A 261 7.66 -4.96 -19.11
C ILE A 261 7.60 -5.91 -20.32
N ASN A 262 7.54 -7.21 -20.06
CA ASN A 262 7.47 -8.27 -21.06
C ASN A 262 6.01 -8.50 -21.53
N ASN A 263 5.77 -9.45 -22.43
CA ASN A 263 4.42 -9.73 -22.95
C ASN A 263 3.48 -10.47 -21.97
N SER A 264 4.01 -10.96 -20.84
CA SER A 264 3.23 -11.53 -19.72
C SER A 264 2.79 -10.48 -18.70
N GLY A 265 3.34 -9.26 -18.77
CA GLY A 265 3.13 -8.19 -17.80
C GLY A 265 4.21 -8.10 -16.70
N ASP A 266 5.19 -9.01 -16.69
CA ASP A 266 6.27 -9.03 -15.70
C ASP A 266 7.42 -8.12 -16.13
N LEU A 267 8.24 -7.68 -15.18
CA LEU A 267 9.38 -6.81 -15.41
C LEU A 267 10.66 -7.64 -15.66
N ASP A 268 11.35 -7.42 -16.78
CA ASP A 268 12.46 -8.25 -17.27
C ASP A 268 13.59 -7.42 -17.91
N TRP A 269 14.82 -7.97 -17.96
CA TRP A 269 15.96 -7.34 -18.60
C TRP A 269 15.96 -7.57 -20.11
N SER A 270 16.15 -6.50 -20.89
CA SER A 270 16.16 -6.58 -22.34
C SER A 270 17.25 -5.75 -22.99
N SER A 271 17.74 -6.24 -24.13
CA SER A 271 18.62 -5.53 -25.06
C SER A 271 17.86 -4.79 -26.17
N THR A 272 16.54 -4.94 -26.28
CA THR A 272 15.72 -4.37 -27.36
C THR A 272 14.71 -3.37 -26.81
N LEU A 273 14.90 -2.06 -27.05
CA LEU A 273 13.97 -0.99 -26.63
C LEU A 273 12.55 -1.18 -27.17
N TRP A 274 12.44 -1.80 -28.34
CA TRP A 274 11.16 -2.09 -28.98
C TRP A 274 10.48 -3.33 -28.39
N ARG A 275 9.15 -3.38 -28.52
CA ARG A 275 8.36 -4.60 -28.32
C ARG A 275 8.30 -5.34 -29.64
N GLU A 276 8.58 -6.64 -29.62
CA GLU A 276 8.63 -7.47 -30.83
C GLU A 276 7.25 -7.57 -31.50
N ASN A 277 6.18 -7.57 -30.70
CA ASN A 277 4.79 -7.43 -31.15
C ASN A 277 4.05 -6.41 -30.27
N GLY A 278 3.86 -5.20 -30.80
CA GLY A 278 2.89 -4.23 -30.29
C GLY A 278 1.57 -4.32 -31.06
N THR A 279 0.75 -3.27 -30.96
CA THR A 279 -0.42 -3.05 -31.84
C THR A 279 -0.02 -2.38 -33.16
N ASP A 280 0.79 -1.34 -33.07
CA ASP A 280 1.10 -0.43 -34.19
C ASP A 280 2.60 -0.39 -34.54
N ILE A 281 3.47 -0.89 -33.66
CA ILE A 281 4.94 -0.94 -33.83
C ILE A 281 5.43 -2.36 -33.54
N PHE A 282 6.31 -2.85 -34.43
CA PHE A 282 6.86 -4.20 -34.43
C PHE A 282 8.38 -4.14 -34.59
N TYR A 283 9.08 -5.15 -34.08
CA TYR A 283 10.53 -5.28 -34.27
C TYR A 283 10.90 -6.72 -34.58
N SER A 284 11.52 -6.94 -35.74
CA SER A 284 11.92 -8.26 -36.22
C SER A 284 13.25 -8.17 -36.95
N SER A 285 14.18 -9.08 -36.64
CA SER A 285 15.44 -9.25 -37.38
C SER A 285 16.32 -7.99 -37.53
N GLY A 286 16.19 -7.01 -36.63
CA GLY A 286 16.89 -5.72 -36.69
C GLY A 286 16.10 -4.58 -37.37
N ASN A 287 14.92 -4.87 -37.92
CA ASN A 287 14.06 -3.92 -38.61
C ASN A 287 12.92 -3.44 -37.72
N VAL A 288 12.54 -2.15 -37.84
CA VAL A 288 11.35 -1.57 -37.19
C VAL A 288 10.21 -1.50 -38.21
N GLY A 289 9.10 -2.14 -37.88
CA GLY A 289 7.85 -2.07 -38.64
C GLY A 289 6.85 -1.14 -37.96
N ILE A 290 6.17 -0.29 -38.75
CA ILE A 290 5.05 0.54 -38.29
C ILE A 290 3.82 0.13 -39.11
N ASN A 291 2.79 -0.36 -38.43
CA ASN A 291 1.65 -1.12 -39.00
C ASN A 291 2.03 -2.36 -39.84
N ASN A 292 3.31 -2.70 -39.96
CA ASN A 292 3.80 -3.92 -40.61
C ASN A 292 4.45 -4.84 -39.56
N ASN A 293 3.90 -6.04 -39.38
CA ASN A 293 4.43 -7.03 -38.44
C ASN A 293 5.54 -7.92 -39.00
N ASN A 294 5.85 -7.82 -40.30
CA ASN A 294 6.95 -8.50 -40.96
C ASN A 294 7.80 -7.49 -41.78
N PRO A 295 8.52 -6.58 -41.10
CA PRO A 295 9.29 -5.52 -41.74
C PRO A 295 10.47 -6.06 -42.56
N THR A 296 10.45 -5.79 -43.86
CA THR A 296 11.42 -6.30 -44.85
C THR A 296 12.68 -5.45 -44.98
N VAL A 297 12.60 -4.18 -44.56
CA VAL A 297 13.69 -3.19 -44.55
C VAL A 297 13.78 -2.51 -43.19
N HIS A 298 14.90 -1.85 -42.88
CA HIS A 298 15.19 -1.31 -41.54
C HIS A 298 14.11 -0.40 -40.94
N LEU A 299 13.39 0.36 -41.78
CA LEU A 299 12.16 1.07 -41.43
C LEU A 299 11.10 0.77 -42.48
N ASP A 300 10.08 0.00 -42.09
CA ASP A 300 9.03 -0.51 -42.99
C ASP A 300 7.65 -0.02 -42.50
N LEU A 301 7.08 0.96 -43.21
CA LEU A 301 5.84 1.65 -42.84
C LEU A 301 4.69 1.25 -43.77
N GLN A 302 3.69 0.54 -43.22
CA GLN A 302 2.43 0.28 -43.91
C GLN A 302 1.42 1.41 -43.62
N GLY A 303 1.58 2.54 -44.31
CA GLY A 303 0.69 3.69 -44.16
C GLY A 303 1.20 4.97 -44.83
N ASN A 304 0.61 6.10 -44.46
CA ASN A 304 1.03 7.41 -44.95
C ASN A 304 2.28 7.89 -44.21
N PHE A 305 3.37 8.17 -44.93
CA PHE A 305 4.52 8.89 -44.40
C PHE A 305 4.23 10.41 -44.35
N ARG A 306 4.67 11.07 -43.29
CA ARG A 306 4.66 12.55 -43.18
C ARG A 306 5.95 13.04 -42.55
N LEU A 307 6.75 13.78 -43.32
CA LEU A 307 7.83 14.62 -42.81
C LEU A 307 7.33 16.06 -42.74
N SER A 308 7.30 16.63 -41.53
CA SER A 308 7.05 18.06 -41.31
C SER A 308 8.31 18.70 -40.74
N ASP A 309 8.97 19.54 -41.53
CA ASP A 309 10.17 20.30 -41.15
C ASP A 309 9.94 21.83 -41.17
N GLY A 310 8.73 22.26 -41.55
CA GLY A 310 8.36 23.67 -41.71
C GLY A 310 8.61 24.21 -43.12
N THR A 311 9.19 23.41 -44.01
CA THR A 311 9.47 23.76 -45.41
C THR A 311 8.63 22.98 -46.42
N GLU A 312 7.76 22.06 -45.95
CA GLU A 312 6.80 21.34 -46.80
C GLU A 312 5.85 22.29 -47.58
N GLY A 313 5.40 21.87 -48.77
CA GLY A 313 4.51 22.72 -49.58
C GLY A 313 3.91 22.03 -50.81
N THR A 314 2.83 22.59 -51.33
CA THR A 314 2.17 22.10 -52.55
C THR A 314 3.13 22.21 -53.75
N GLY A 315 3.33 21.11 -54.47
CA GLY A 315 4.24 21.06 -55.62
C GLY A 315 5.72 20.81 -55.26
N LYS A 316 6.07 20.72 -53.98
CA LYS A 316 7.36 20.20 -53.54
C LYS A 316 7.43 18.67 -53.61
N VAL A 317 8.66 18.16 -53.70
CA VAL A 317 9.01 16.75 -53.67
C VAL A 317 10.09 16.52 -52.61
N LEU A 318 10.13 15.30 -52.06
CA LEU A 318 11.19 14.91 -51.12
C LEU A 318 12.42 14.46 -51.91
N VAL A 319 13.54 15.14 -51.73
CA VAL A 319 14.83 14.83 -52.39
C VAL A 319 15.87 14.41 -51.35
N SER A 320 16.99 13.85 -51.81
CA SER A 320 18.15 13.49 -50.96
C SER A 320 19.38 14.29 -51.36
N ASP A 321 20.17 14.71 -50.36
CA ASP A 321 21.55 15.12 -50.59
C ASP A 321 22.49 13.90 -50.82
N ALA A 322 23.78 14.18 -51.05
CA ALA A 322 24.81 13.15 -51.26
C ALA A 322 25.18 12.34 -50.00
N ASN A 323 24.65 12.70 -48.82
CA ASN A 323 24.87 12.00 -47.55
C ASN A 323 23.64 11.14 -47.14
N GLY A 324 22.51 11.26 -47.85
CA GLY A 324 21.24 10.62 -47.51
C GLY A 324 20.29 11.49 -46.68
N ASN A 325 20.58 12.77 -46.48
CA ASN A 325 19.67 13.70 -45.79
C ASN A 325 18.50 14.06 -46.70
N ALA A 326 17.28 13.86 -46.22
CA ALA A 326 16.06 14.19 -46.95
C ALA A 326 15.62 15.65 -46.72
N SER A 327 15.18 16.34 -47.77
CA SER A 327 14.62 17.70 -47.69
C SER A 327 13.46 17.91 -48.68
N TRP A 328 12.57 18.85 -48.36
CA TRP A 328 11.50 19.26 -49.28
C TRP A 328 11.99 20.31 -50.26
N GLU A 329 12.19 19.94 -51.52
CA GLU A 329 12.57 20.86 -52.60
C GLU A 329 11.47 21.08 -53.65
N SER A 330 11.62 22.14 -54.43
CA SER A 330 10.68 22.43 -55.52
C SER A 330 10.88 21.45 -56.68
N ASN A 331 9.77 20.94 -57.25
CA ASN A 331 9.83 20.16 -58.49
C ASN A 331 10.29 21.02 -59.70
N SER A 332 10.59 20.38 -60.83
CA SER A 332 11.11 20.98 -62.08
C SER A 332 10.51 22.37 -62.38
N ILE A 333 11.38 23.38 -62.48
CA ILE A 333 10.96 24.78 -62.64
C ILE A 333 10.77 25.07 -64.14
N TYR A 334 9.54 25.42 -64.53
CA TYR A 334 9.21 25.82 -65.89
C TYR A 334 9.09 27.34 -66.01
N ASN A 335 9.79 27.92 -67.00
CA ASN A 335 9.58 29.29 -67.43
C ASN A 335 9.27 29.29 -68.94
N SER A 336 8.54 30.30 -69.43
CA SER A 336 8.27 30.43 -70.86
C SER A 336 8.04 31.87 -71.27
N ILE A 337 8.22 32.15 -72.56
CA ILE A 337 7.75 33.39 -73.21
C ILE A 337 7.06 33.04 -74.53
N THR A 338 5.94 33.71 -74.78
CA THR A 338 5.11 33.61 -75.99
C THR A 338 5.14 34.94 -76.75
N ASN A 339 4.54 34.99 -77.94
CA ASN A 339 4.53 36.17 -78.82
C ASN A 339 5.97 36.53 -79.26
N LEU A 340 6.64 35.63 -79.97
CA LEU A 340 8.06 35.84 -80.36
C LEU A 340 8.25 36.92 -81.45
N ASN A 341 7.15 37.46 -81.96
CA ASN A 341 7.04 38.54 -82.94
C ASN A 341 7.42 39.91 -82.34
N ASN A 342 8.68 40.05 -81.93
CA ASN A 342 9.23 41.26 -81.30
C ASN A 342 9.67 42.30 -82.35
N SER A 343 10.57 41.91 -83.26
CA SER A 343 11.14 42.78 -84.30
C SER A 343 11.85 41.94 -85.36
N SER A 344 11.83 42.42 -86.61
CA SER A 344 12.49 41.76 -87.75
C SER A 344 13.97 42.13 -87.85
N VAL A 345 14.82 41.17 -88.21
CA VAL A 345 16.29 41.29 -88.23
C VAL A 345 16.82 41.08 -89.65
N ASN A 346 17.97 41.69 -89.97
CA ASN A 346 18.64 41.57 -91.28
C ASN A 346 19.98 40.82 -91.13
N PRO A 347 19.96 39.48 -90.95
CA PRO A 347 21.16 38.73 -90.58
C PRO A 347 22.21 38.67 -91.70
N THR A 348 23.45 38.89 -91.32
CA THR A 348 24.65 38.59 -92.12
C THR A 348 25.18 37.19 -91.76
N THR A 349 26.42 36.87 -92.11
CA THR A 349 27.07 35.60 -91.73
C THR A 349 27.39 35.47 -90.23
N THR A 350 27.32 36.56 -89.46
CA THR A 350 27.47 36.54 -88.00
C THR A 350 26.14 36.26 -87.30
N TRP A 351 26.20 35.64 -86.13
CA TRP A 351 25.03 35.39 -85.29
C TRP A 351 24.51 36.68 -84.67
N GLN A 352 23.21 36.92 -84.83
CA GLN A 352 22.45 38.05 -84.28
C GLN A 352 21.26 37.52 -83.47
N THR A 353 20.76 38.24 -82.48
CA THR A 353 19.55 37.86 -81.73
C THR A 353 18.30 38.08 -82.57
N VAL A 354 17.25 37.28 -82.37
CA VAL A 354 15.91 37.50 -82.96
C VAL A 354 14.82 37.05 -81.98
N GLY A 355 13.69 37.78 -81.97
CA GLY A 355 12.63 37.58 -80.98
C GLY A 355 12.90 38.28 -79.64
N PRO A 356 12.15 37.93 -78.57
CA PRO A 356 12.33 38.48 -77.23
C PRO A 356 13.47 37.79 -76.45
N VAL A 357 13.68 38.23 -75.21
CA VAL A 357 14.54 37.52 -74.23
C VAL A 357 13.69 36.90 -73.14
N LEU A 358 13.96 35.63 -72.81
CA LEU A 358 13.45 34.98 -71.63
C LEU A 358 14.54 34.98 -70.55
N THR A 359 14.32 35.72 -69.46
CA THR A 359 15.19 35.65 -68.29
C THR A 359 14.70 34.54 -67.37
N ILE A 360 15.60 33.65 -66.95
CA ILE A 360 15.33 32.57 -65.99
C ILE A 360 16.28 32.68 -64.80
N ASN A 361 15.89 32.16 -63.64
CA ASN A 361 16.79 32.00 -62.50
C ASN A 361 16.99 30.51 -62.21
N LYS A 362 18.20 30.01 -62.49
CA LYS A 362 18.62 28.63 -62.20
C LYS A 362 18.88 28.47 -60.71
N VAL A 363 18.19 27.53 -60.06
CA VAL A 363 18.19 27.39 -58.59
C VAL A 363 19.26 26.42 -58.10
N HIS A 364 19.43 25.27 -58.75
CA HIS A 364 20.36 24.23 -58.31
C HIS A 364 21.64 24.23 -59.17
N ALA A 365 22.81 23.98 -58.56
CA ALA A 365 24.07 23.97 -59.30
C ALA A 365 24.19 22.77 -60.25
N ASN A 366 23.64 21.62 -59.86
CA ASN A 366 23.82 20.33 -60.56
C ASN A 366 22.65 19.97 -61.50
N SER A 367 21.58 20.77 -61.54
CA SER A 367 20.46 20.59 -62.48
C SER A 367 20.85 20.95 -63.91
N VAL A 368 20.09 20.51 -64.91
CA VAL A 368 20.27 20.92 -66.31
C VAL A 368 19.18 21.91 -66.74
N ILE A 369 19.49 22.83 -67.66
CA ILE A 369 18.48 23.68 -68.32
C ILE A 369 18.18 23.09 -69.70
N GLU A 370 17.00 22.49 -69.83
CA GLU A 370 16.41 22.11 -71.12
C GLU A 370 15.70 23.33 -71.72
N VAL A 371 15.96 23.63 -72.99
CA VAL A 371 15.27 24.70 -73.75
C VAL A 371 14.62 24.10 -74.98
N ASN A 372 13.34 24.38 -75.18
CA ASN A 372 12.56 24.00 -76.35
C ASN A 372 11.97 25.25 -77.01
N VAL A 373 12.07 25.35 -78.33
CA VAL A 373 11.49 26.43 -79.12
C VAL A 373 10.69 25.84 -80.26
N ASN A 374 9.41 26.18 -80.33
CA ASN A 374 8.52 25.84 -81.44
C ASN A 374 7.79 27.12 -81.87
N THR A 375 7.94 27.49 -83.14
CA THR A 375 7.42 28.77 -83.67
C THR A 375 7.37 28.76 -85.20
N SER A 376 6.55 29.60 -85.82
CA SER A 376 6.80 29.99 -87.22
C SER A 376 8.03 30.89 -87.30
N ALA A 377 8.65 30.95 -88.48
CA ALA A 377 9.66 31.95 -88.81
C ALA A 377 9.58 32.33 -90.30
N THR A 378 9.70 33.63 -90.58
CA THR A 378 9.69 34.22 -91.93
C THR A 378 11.07 34.76 -92.31
N VAL A 379 11.41 34.70 -93.59
CA VAL A 379 12.54 35.39 -94.24
C VAL A 379 11.97 36.23 -95.39
N SER A 380 11.95 37.56 -95.24
CA SER A 380 11.32 38.44 -96.25
C SER A 380 12.08 38.43 -97.59
N SER A 381 13.41 38.37 -97.56
CA SER A 381 14.23 38.03 -98.72
C SER A 381 15.55 37.42 -98.30
N PHE A 382 16.00 36.40 -99.03
CA PHE A 382 17.32 35.79 -98.81
C PHE A 382 18.47 36.60 -99.39
N GLY A 383 18.22 37.62 -100.22
CA GLY A 383 19.29 38.45 -100.82
C GLY A 383 20.32 37.61 -101.58
N THR A 384 21.54 37.51 -101.03
CA THR A 384 22.64 36.68 -101.56
C THR A 384 22.92 35.42 -100.71
N ALA A 385 22.12 35.16 -99.69
CA ALA A 385 22.22 33.98 -98.83
C ALA A 385 21.62 32.73 -99.49
N THR A 386 22.17 31.56 -99.14
CA THR A 386 21.63 30.26 -99.56
C THR A 386 20.54 29.74 -98.61
N ALA A 387 20.56 30.19 -97.36
CA ALA A 387 19.60 29.86 -96.32
C ALA A 387 19.72 30.83 -95.14
N VAL A 388 18.79 30.76 -94.20
CA VAL A 388 18.87 31.37 -92.87
C VAL A 388 18.86 30.25 -91.82
N GLN A 389 19.82 30.28 -90.90
CA GLN A 389 19.96 29.29 -89.82
C GLN A 389 19.60 29.92 -88.47
N PHE A 390 18.90 29.15 -87.63
CA PHE A 390 18.51 29.52 -86.27
C PHE A 390 19.18 28.59 -85.25
N GLU A 391 19.41 29.08 -84.03
CA GLU A 391 20.09 28.38 -82.93
C GLU A 391 19.56 28.90 -81.57
N ILE A 392 19.44 28.03 -80.58
CA ILE A 392 19.13 28.43 -79.20
C ILE A 392 20.42 28.74 -78.46
N ARG A 393 20.45 29.85 -77.71
CA ARG A 393 21.59 30.22 -76.86
C ARG A 393 21.17 30.65 -75.46
N VAL A 394 22.03 30.36 -74.49
CA VAL A 394 21.95 30.90 -73.12
C VAL A 394 23.15 31.82 -72.89
N ASN A 395 22.92 33.03 -72.37
CA ASN A 395 23.93 34.08 -72.19
C ASN A 395 24.78 34.35 -73.46
N GLY A 396 24.19 34.14 -74.66
CA GLY A 396 24.87 34.28 -75.95
C GLY A 396 25.79 33.12 -76.36
N VAL A 397 25.85 32.03 -75.57
CA VAL A 397 26.65 30.83 -75.81
C VAL A 397 25.78 29.70 -76.39
N SER A 398 26.29 28.97 -77.38
CA SER A 398 25.65 27.76 -77.92
C SER A 398 25.74 26.59 -76.95
N SER A 399 24.78 25.67 -76.99
CA SER A 399 24.90 24.38 -76.28
C SER A 399 25.81 23.40 -77.04
N THR A 400 26.32 22.40 -76.34
CA THR A 400 26.99 21.20 -76.87
C THR A 400 26.00 20.12 -77.37
N ILE A 401 24.75 20.18 -76.92
CA ILE A 401 23.65 19.27 -77.23
C ILE A 401 22.49 20.12 -77.75
N ASP A 402 22.49 20.41 -79.05
CA ASP A 402 21.46 21.25 -79.68
C ASP A 402 20.95 20.75 -81.05
N SER A 403 19.80 21.29 -81.45
CA SER A 403 19.25 21.17 -82.80
C SER A 403 18.98 22.56 -83.40
N LYS A 404 19.33 22.72 -84.69
CA LYS A 404 19.34 24.01 -85.39
C LYS A 404 18.37 23.98 -86.55
N ALA A 405 17.41 24.90 -86.56
CA ALA A 405 16.50 25.05 -87.67
C ALA A 405 17.15 25.81 -88.84
N ILE A 406 16.66 25.57 -90.05
CA ILE A 406 17.17 26.20 -91.27
C ILE A 406 16.03 26.37 -92.28
N ILE A 407 15.86 27.59 -92.79
CA ILE A 407 14.95 27.89 -93.90
C ILE A 407 15.82 28.18 -95.14
N ARG A 408 15.58 27.50 -96.26
CA ARG A 408 16.45 27.54 -97.45
C ARG A 408 15.87 28.40 -98.55
N ASN A 409 16.75 29.16 -99.20
CA ASN A 409 16.40 29.97 -100.37
C ASN A 409 15.89 29.07 -101.51
N GLY A 410 14.81 29.49 -102.18
CA GLY A 410 14.18 28.72 -103.26
C GLY A 410 13.28 27.55 -102.83
N LEU A 411 13.04 27.36 -101.52
CA LEU A 411 12.01 26.42 -101.03
C LEU A 411 10.83 27.19 -100.40
N ASN A 412 11.01 27.68 -99.17
CA ASN A 412 10.00 28.39 -98.39
C ASN A 412 10.57 29.73 -97.90
N ASN A 413 9.74 30.78 -97.90
CA ASN A 413 10.05 32.06 -97.23
C ASN A 413 9.39 32.19 -95.84
N HIS A 414 8.54 31.23 -95.47
CA HIS A 414 7.91 31.10 -94.16
C HIS A 414 7.83 29.61 -93.83
N ASP A 415 8.29 29.19 -92.65
CA ASP A 415 8.27 27.78 -92.24
C ASP A 415 8.01 27.62 -90.73
N MET A 416 7.68 26.41 -90.29
CA MET A 416 7.59 26.06 -88.88
C MET A 416 8.95 25.52 -88.42
N ILE A 417 9.53 26.15 -87.39
CA ILE A 417 10.82 25.74 -86.83
C ILE A 417 10.66 25.15 -85.43
N ALA A 418 11.33 24.02 -85.22
CA ALA A 418 11.47 23.34 -83.94
C ALA A 418 12.97 23.25 -83.61
N MET A 419 13.33 23.61 -82.37
CA MET A 419 14.70 23.54 -81.86
C MET A 419 14.69 23.11 -80.39
N MET A 420 15.71 22.35 -79.99
CA MET A 420 15.94 21.92 -78.62
C MET A 420 17.42 22.14 -78.28
N ALA A 421 17.72 22.52 -77.04
CA ALA A 421 19.09 22.65 -76.54
C ALA A 421 19.17 22.32 -75.03
N VAL A 422 20.22 21.64 -74.60
CA VAL A 422 20.43 21.29 -73.18
C VAL A 422 21.70 21.96 -72.66
N PHE A 423 21.61 22.70 -71.55
CA PHE A 423 22.74 23.41 -70.96
C PHE A 423 23.04 22.83 -69.57
N GLU A 424 24.06 21.98 -69.53
CA GLU A 424 24.44 21.19 -68.34
C GLU A 424 25.27 22.01 -67.34
N ASN A 425 26.23 22.80 -67.83
CA ASN A 425 27.27 23.44 -67.02
C ASN A 425 27.01 24.94 -66.79
N LEU A 426 25.77 25.32 -66.48
CA LEU A 426 25.43 26.67 -66.06
C LEU A 426 25.62 26.82 -64.54
N PRO A 427 26.16 27.93 -64.02
CA PRO A 427 26.12 28.24 -62.58
C PRO A 427 24.69 28.49 -62.10
N THR A 428 24.48 28.67 -60.80
CA THR A 428 23.20 29.17 -60.27
C THR A 428 23.04 30.68 -60.50
N GLY A 429 21.78 31.15 -60.54
CA GLY A 429 21.42 32.56 -60.70
C GLY A 429 20.77 32.89 -62.05
N SER A 430 20.84 34.16 -62.45
CA SER A 430 20.11 34.70 -63.59
C SER A 430 20.77 34.39 -64.93
N HIS A 431 19.99 33.85 -65.88
CA HIS A 431 20.40 33.56 -67.24
C HIS A 431 19.42 34.15 -68.27
N THR A 432 19.93 34.54 -69.44
CA THR A 432 19.12 35.00 -70.58
C THR A 432 19.08 33.95 -71.67
N VAL A 433 17.89 33.58 -72.11
CA VAL A 433 17.63 32.58 -73.15
C VAL A 433 17.06 33.28 -74.38
N GLN A 434 17.69 33.09 -75.54
CA GLN A 434 17.30 33.73 -76.80
C GLN A 434 17.51 32.82 -78.00
N VAL A 435 16.74 33.06 -79.06
CA VAL A 435 17.04 32.54 -80.40
C VAL A 435 18.04 33.48 -81.08
N TYR A 436 19.05 32.88 -81.68
CA TYR A 436 20.00 33.55 -82.55
C TYR A 436 19.78 33.11 -84.00
N VAL A 437 20.14 33.98 -84.92
CA VAL A 437 19.95 33.81 -86.37
C VAL A 437 21.16 34.29 -87.16
N ARG A 438 21.45 33.64 -88.29
CA ARG A 438 22.45 34.09 -89.29
C ARG A 438 22.08 33.67 -90.70
N SER A 439 22.62 34.36 -91.69
CA SER A 439 22.57 33.97 -93.10
C SER A 439 23.69 32.98 -93.45
N VAL A 440 23.35 31.96 -94.23
CA VAL A 440 24.30 30.96 -94.75
C VAL A 440 24.91 31.49 -96.04
N GLY A 441 25.98 32.27 -95.86
CA GLY A 441 26.54 33.16 -96.90
C GLY A 441 25.75 34.46 -97.03
N GLY A 442 26.39 35.50 -97.57
CA GLY A 442 25.71 36.76 -97.91
C GLY A 442 24.97 37.45 -96.77
N SER A 443 23.82 38.03 -97.09
CA SER A 443 22.87 38.62 -96.14
C SER A 443 21.43 38.43 -96.59
N SER A 444 20.54 38.28 -95.60
CA SER A 444 19.08 38.18 -95.75
C SER A 444 18.41 39.36 -95.05
N THR A 445 17.16 39.65 -95.40
CA THR A 445 16.39 40.76 -94.83
C THR A 445 15.04 40.33 -94.29
N GLY A 446 14.56 41.07 -93.29
CA GLY A 446 13.24 40.92 -92.68
C GLY A 446 13.00 39.51 -92.14
N VAL A 447 13.92 39.00 -91.34
CA VAL A 447 13.79 37.70 -90.66
C VAL A 447 13.07 37.87 -89.33
N LEU A 448 12.02 37.11 -89.08
CA LEU A 448 11.09 37.33 -87.97
C LEU A 448 10.58 35.99 -87.40
N LEU A 449 10.46 35.88 -86.08
CA LEU A 449 9.82 34.75 -85.39
C LEU A 449 8.34 35.03 -85.13
N ASP A 450 7.54 33.96 -85.07
CA ASP A 450 6.10 33.97 -84.75
C ASP A 450 5.31 34.97 -85.62
N SER A 451 5.74 35.12 -86.88
CA SER A 451 5.13 36.00 -87.87
C SER A 451 3.69 35.57 -88.13
N GLY A 452 2.72 36.33 -87.59
CA GLY A 452 1.30 35.99 -87.61
C GLY A 452 0.70 35.64 -86.23
N GLY A 453 1.52 35.44 -85.20
CA GLY A 453 1.05 35.14 -83.84
C GLY A 453 0.45 33.74 -83.71
N PHE A 454 1.13 32.72 -84.23
CA PHE A 454 0.67 31.33 -84.26
C PHE A 454 0.89 30.59 -82.92
N GLY A 455 1.13 31.32 -81.83
CA GLY A 455 1.41 30.76 -80.51
C GLY A 455 2.86 30.29 -80.34
N GLY A 456 3.80 30.84 -81.11
CA GLY A 456 5.22 30.54 -80.97
C GLY A 456 5.74 30.80 -79.55
N ALA A 457 6.56 29.89 -79.03
CA ALA A 457 7.04 29.94 -77.66
C ALA A 457 8.50 29.47 -77.51
N ILE A 458 9.19 30.09 -76.56
CA ILE A 458 10.42 29.55 -75.94
C ILE A 458 10.00 29.02 -74.57
N ILE A 459 10.25 27.74 -74.30
CA ILE A 459 9.97 27.08 -73.03
C ILE A 459 11.29 26.56 -72.46
N THR A 460 11.55 26.85 -71.19
CA THR A 460 12.72 26.38 -70.46
C THR A 460 12.27 25.55 -69.26
N LYS A 461 12.95 24.44 -69.00
CA LYS A 461 12.76 23.60 -67.82
C LYS A 461 14.09 23.44 -67.10
N GLU A 462 14.12 23.72 -65.81
CA GLU A 462 15.19 23.24 -64.93
C GLU A 462 14.84 21.83 -64.45
N THR A 463 15.70 20.87 -64.77
CA THR A 463 15.54 19.46 -64.39
C THR A 463 16.54 19.10 -63.32
N PHE A 464 16.02 18.67 -62.17
CA PHE A 464 16.72 18.02 -61.08
C PHE A 464 16.49 16.51 -61.17
#